data_AF-A0A974YR59-F1
#
_entry.id   AF-A0A974YR59-F1
#
_cell.length_a   1.000
_cell.length_b   1.000
_cell.length_c   1.000
_cell.angle_alpha   90.00
_cell.angle_beta   90.00
_cell.angle_gamma   90.00
#
_symmetry.space_group_name_H-M   'P 1'
#
loop_
_entity.id
_entity.type
_entity.pdbx_description
1 polymer ?
#
loop_
_entity_poly.entity_id
_entity_poly.type
_entity_poly.pdbx_seq_one_letter_code
_entity_poly.pdbx_strand_id
1 'polypeptide(L)'
;MLADFEKCVGAIAEAIISQEGGPPEWRDHTATVSKFLIETQAKMPDYLRVAFHVLTLAFDAWSYPTAGQPFHRLSLQRRTDQIARWQASRLKFRQSFAGFYKTFTIFGLYSELYEQDYDLGSRDEQH
;
A
#
# COMPACT_ATOMS: atom_id res chain seq x y z
N MET A 1 -18.19 -0.04 -0.47
CA MET A 1 -17.54 -1.38 -0.49
C MET A 1 -16.34 -1.43 -1.44
N LEU A 2 -16.48 -1.31 -2.77
CA LEU A 2 -15.31 -1.27 -3.68
C LEU A 2 -14.50 0.03 -3.55
N ALA A 3 -15.17 1.18 -3.51
CA ALA A 3 -14.50 2.48 -3.37
C ALA A 3 -13.74 2.63 -2.03
N ASP A 4 -14.21 1.97 -0.96
CA ASP A 4 -13.55 2.02 0.35
C ASP A 4 -12.31 1.11 0.37
N PHE A 5 -12.38 -0.02 -0.33
CA PHE A 5 -11.24 -0.91 -0.52
C PHE A 5 -10.10 -0.22 -1.29
N GLU A 6 -10.39 0.41 -2.42
CA GLU A 6 -9.37 1.12 -3.22
C GLU A 6 -8.75 2.29 -2.44
N LYS A 7 -9.57 3.07 -1.72
CA LYS A 7 -9.08 4.13 -0.82
C LYS A 7 -8.21 3.59 0.30
N CYS A 8 -8.56 2.44 0.88
CA CYS A 8 -7.75 1.79 1.91
C CYS A 8 -6.42 1.31 1.33
N VAL A 9 -6.41 0.68 0.14
CA VAL A 9 -5.18 0.25 -0.53
C VAL A 9 -4.27 1.45 -0.83
N GLY A 10 -4.83 2.55 -1.34
CA GLY A 10 -4.07 3.77 -1.58
C GLY A 10 -3.50 4.39 -0.31
N ALA A 11 -4.30 4.43 0.77
CA ALA A 11 -3.83 4.90 2.07
C ALA A 11 -2.72 4.01 2.67
N ILE A 12 -2.75 2.70 2.41
CA ILE A 12 -1.69 1.76 2.82
C ILE A 12 -0.41 2.03 2.01
N ALA A 13 -0.51 2.16 0.69
CA ALA A 13 0.63 2.45 -0.18
C ALA A 13 1.31 3.77 0.21
N GLU A 14 0.52 4.85 0.36
CA GLU A 14 1.02 6.17 0.79
C GLU A 14 1.77 6.10 2.13
N ALA A 15 1.21 5.36 3.10
CA ALA A 15 1.81 5.21 4.42
C ALA A 15 3.09 4.36 4.40
N ILE A 16 3.20 3.37 3.51
CA ILE A 16 4.43 2.59 3.36
C ILE A 16 5.50 3.43 2.66
N ILE A 17 5.17 4.10 1.56
CA ILE A 17 6.11 4.99 0.83
C ILE A 17 6.65 6.06 1.79
N SER A 18 5.79 6.64 2.61
CA SER A 18 6.18 7.65 3.61
C SER A 18 7.06 7.07 4.73
N GLN A 19 6.96 5.78 5.05
CA GLN A 19 7.82 5.11 6.04
C GLN A 19 9.21 4.79 5.50
N GLU A 20 9.34 4.50 4.21
CA GLU A 20 10.64 4.20 3.60
C GLU A 20 11.56 5.43 3.56
N GLY A 21 11.02 6.65 3.80
CA GLY A 21 11.82 7.85 4.04
C GLY A 21 12.52 8.38 2.79
N GLY A 22 12.07 7.99 1.60
CA GLY A 22 12.62 8.48 0.34
C GLY A 22 12.18 9.91 -0.01
N PRO A 23 12.64 10.41 -1.17
CA PRO A 23 12.31 11.73 -1.66
C PRO A 23 10.80 12.01 -1.76
N PRO A 24 10.36 13.28 -1.62
CA PRO A 24 8.95 13.66 -1.69
C PRO A 24 8.25 13.20 -2.99
N GLU A 25 8.96 13.17 -4.11
CA GLU A 25 8.48 12.74 -5.43
C GLU A 25 8.06 11.26 -5.47
N TRP A 26 8.54 10.42 -4.57
CA TRP A 26 8.08 9.03 -4.49
C TRP A 26 6.57 8.92 -4.23
N ARG A 27 5.98 9.94 -3.62
CA ARG A 27 4.54 10.00 -3.37
C ARG A 27 3.73 10.19 -4.65
N ASP A 28 4.31 10.75 -5.70
CA ASP A 28 3.64 10.93 -6.99
C ASP A 28 3.30 9.58 -7.63
N HIS A 29 4.11 8.55 -7.35
CA HIS A 29 3.88 7.18 -7.78
C HIS A 29 2.83 6.42 -6.95
N THR A 30 2.28 7.02 -5.88
CA THR A 30 1.31 6.34 -5.00
C THR A 30 0.12 5.81 -5.79
N ALA A 31 -0.41 6.59 -6.75
CA ALA A 31 -1.55 6.18 -7.56
C ALA A 31 -1.22 4.96 -8.43
N THR A 32 -0.06 4.95 -9.08
CA THR A 32 0.41 3.83 -9.92
C THR A 32 0.64 2.58 -9.07
N VAL A 33 1.34 2.71 -7.95
CA VAL A 33 1.58 1.59 -7.02
C VAL A 33 0.28 1.04 -6.44
N SER A 34 -0.68 1.91 -6.12
CA SER A 34 -2.00 1.48 -5.63
C SER A 34 -2.75 0.66 -6.68
N LYS A 35 -2.70 1.10 -7.95
CA LYS A 35 -3.29 0.36 -9.07
C LYS A 35 -2.62 -1.01 -9.24
N PHE A 36 -1.28 -1.05 -9.19
CA PHE A 36 -0.53 -2.30 -9.23
C PHE A 36 -0.91 -3.27 -8.10
N LEU A 37 -1.12 -2.76 -6.88
CA LEU A 37 -1.60 -3.57 -5.74
C LEU A 37 -3.00 -4.13 -5.97
N ILE A 38 -3.92 -3.31 -6.49
CA ILE A 38 -5.29 -3.73 -6.81
C ILE A 38 -5.27 -4.82 -7.89
N GLU A 39 -4.49 -4.64 -8.96
CA GLU A 39 -4.34 -5.62 -10.03
C GLU A 39 -3.70 -6.92 -9.53
N THR A 40 -2.71 -6.83 -8.65
CA THR A 40 -2.09 -7.99 -8.01
C THR A 40 -3.12 -8.78 -7.21
N GLN A 41 -3.99 -8.10 -6.46
CA GLN A 41 -5.07 -8.76 -5.73
C GLN A 41 -6.15 -9.33 -6.65
N ALA A 42 -6.43 -8.68 -7.78
CA ALA A 42 -7.33 -9.21 -8.79
C ALA A 42 -6.80 -10.52 -9.41
N LYS A 43 -5.48 -10.69 -9.52
CA LYS A 43 -4.86 -11.94 -10.02
C LYS A 43 -4.84 -13.08 -8.99
N MET A 44 -5.21 -12.84 -7.74
CA MET A 44 -5.24 -13.89 -6.71
C MET A 44 -6.38 -14.90 -6.96
N PRO A 45 -6.20 -16.17 -6.53
CA PRO A 45 -7.28 -17.16 -6.50
C PRO A 45 -8.49 -16.64 -5.71
N ASP A 46 -9.71 -16.98 -6.13
CA ASP A 46 -10.94 -16.36 -5.59
C ASP A 46 -11.08 -16.47 -4.06
N TYR A 47 -10.71 -17.62 -3.47
CA TYR A 47 -10.71 -17.80 -2.01
C TYR A 47 -9.76 -16.84 -1.29
N LEU A 48 -8.61 -16.55 -1.90
CA LEU A 48 -7.61 -15.64 -1.36
C LEU A 48 -8.03 -14.19 -1.56
N ARG A 49 -8.63 -13.87 -2.73
CA ARG A 49 -9.18 -12.54 -3.03
C ARG A 49 -10.23 -12.14 -2.02
N VAL A 50 -11.17 -13.04 -1.71
CA VAL A 50 -12.20 -12.79 -0.68
C VAL A 50 -11.56 -12.63 0.70
N ALA A 51 -10.59 -13.48 1.05
CA ALA A 51 -9.90 -13.38 2.34
C ALA A 51 -9.17 -12.03 2.49
N PHE A 52 -8.44 -11.58 1.47
CA PHE A 52 -7.77 -10.27 1.48
C PHE A 52 -8.77 -9.11 1.54
N HIS A 53 -9.87 -9.19 0.81
CA HIS A 53 -10.92 -8.17 0.85
C HIS A 53 -11.50 -8.03 2.27
N VAL A 54 -11.83 -9.15 2.91
CA VAL A 54 -12.32 -9.18 4.30
C VAL A 54 -11.27 -8.65 5.27
N LEU A 55 -9.99 -9.03 5.10
CA LEU A 55 -8.90 -8.52 5.93
C LEU A 55 -8.70 -7.00 5.78
N THR A 56 -8.79 -6.48 4.55
CA THR A 56 -8.68 -5.04 4.27
C THR A 56 -9.84 -4.27 4.90
N LEU A 57 -11.07 -4.79 4.82
CA LEU A 57 -12.21 -4.20 5.51
C LEU A 57 -12.07 -4.28 7.04
N ALA A 58 -11.59 -5.41 7.57
CA ALA A 58 -11.33 -5.56 9.00
C ALA A 58 -10.21 -4.60 9.46
N PHE A 59 -9.21 -4.35 8.62
CA PHE A 59 -8.15 -3.38 8.89
C PHE A 59 -8.68 -1.93 8.89
N ASP A 60 -9.52 -1.59 7.90
CA ASP A 60 -10.16 -0.26 7.83
C ASP A 60 -11.13 -0.03 8.99
N ALA A 61 -11.83 -1.08 9.46
CA ALA A 61 -12.68 -1.04 10.64
C ALA A 61 -11.90 -1.09 11.97
N TRP A 62 -10.65 -1.57 11.98
CA TRP A 62 -9.84 -1.66 13.21
C TRP A 62 -9.49 -0.29 13.78
N SER A 63 -9.48 0.76 12.95
CA SER A 63 -9.27 2.13 13.39
C SER A 63 -10.51 2.76 14.04
N TYR A 64 -11.71 2.18 13.85
CA TYR A 64 -12.94 2.68 14.46
C TYR A 64 -12.89 2.72 15.99
N PRO A 65 -12.54 1.62 16.70
CA PRO A 65 -12.46 1.63 18.17
C PRO A 65 -11.28 2.45 18.72
N THR A 66 -10.27 2.78 17.91
CA THR A 66 -9.07 3.49 18.38
C THR A 66 -9.03 4.97 18.02
N ALA A 67 -9.69 5.38 16.94
CA ALA A 67 -9.67 6.73 16.40
C ALA A 67 -11.04 7.28 15.98
N GLY A 68 -12.11 6.47 16.05
CA GLY A 68 -13.47 6.87 15.70
C GLY A 68 -13.72 7.08 14.20
N GLN A 69 -12.74 6.76 13.35
CA GLN A 69 -12.79 6.96 11.89
C GLN A 69 -12.11 5.78 11.17
N PRO A 70 -12.49 5.50 9.91
CA PRO A 70 -11.85 4.45 9.12
C PRO A 70 -10.41 4.80 8.74
N PHE A 71 -9.59 3.79 8.49
CA PHE A 71 -8.14 3.92 8.30
C PHE A 71 -7.79 4.90 7.18
N HIS A 72 -8.51 4.82 6.07
CA HIS A 72 -8.30 5.70 4.91
C HIS A 72 -8.60 7.19 5.19
N ARG A 73 -9.22 7.54 6.32
CA ARG A 73 -9.47 8.92 6.74
C ARG A 73 -8.51 9.41 7.83
N LEU A 74 -7.69 8.53 8.39
CA LEU A 74 -6.69 8.90 9.39
C LEU A 74 -5.63 9.83 8.78
N SER A 75 -4.97 10.62 9.62
CA SER A 75 -3.77 11.35 9.22
C SER A 75 -2.64 10.39 8.85
N LEU A 76 -1.74 10.81 7.97
CA LEU A 76 -0.62 9.99 7.49
C LEU A 76 0.19 9.36 8.64
N GLN A 77 0.48 10.14 9.69
CA GLN A 77 1.19 9.67 10.88
C GLN A 77 0.44 8.56 11.63
N ARG A 78 -0.89 8.64 11.72
CA ARG A 78 -1.71 7.61 12.37
C ARG A 78 -1.81 6.35 11.50
N ARG A 79 -1.81 6.50 10.18
CA ARG A 79 -1.78 5.38 9.23
C ARG A 79 -0.46 4.60 9.36
N THR A 80 0.67 5.30 9.39
CA THR A 80 1.98 4.68 9.57
C THR A 80 2.10 3.96 10.91
N ASP A 81 1.65 4.57 12.00
CA ASP A 81 1.63 3.92 13.33
C ASP A 81 0.82 2.62 13.35
N GLN A 82 -0.34 2.60 12.70
CA GLN A 82 -1.18 1.39 12.64
C GLN A 82 -0.52 0.27 11.83
N ILE A 83 0.11 0.60 10.69
CA ILE A 83 0.88 -0.37 9.90
C ILE A 83 2.05 -0.93 10.72
N ALA A 84 2.83 -0.06 11.38
CA ALA A 84 3.94 -0.47 12.23
C ALA A 84 3.49 -1.39 13.38
N ARG A 85 2.34 -1.10 14.01
CA ARG A 85 1.74 -1.97 15.05
C ARG A 85 1.33 -3.34 14.51
N TRP A 86 0.82 -3.40 13.29
CA TRP A 86 0.45 -4.67 12.65
C TRP A 86 1.69 -5.50 12.29
N GLN A 87 2.76 -4.86 11.83
CA GLN A 87 4.06 -5.51 11.60
C GLN A 87 4.68 -6.02 12.92
N ALA A 88 4.58 -5.25 14.00
CA ALA A 88 5.08 -5.63 15.32
C ALA A 88 4.16 -6.62 16.07
N SER A 89 3.01 -6.97 15.51
CA SER A 89 2.02 -7.81 16.19
C SER A 89 2.47 -9.28 16.25
N ARG A 90 2.15 -9.99 17.33
CA ARG A 90 2.41 -11.45 17.44
C ARG A 90 1.44 -12.32 16.61
N LEU A 91 0.39 -11.72 16.05
CA LEU A 91 -0.59 -12.43 15.24
C LEU A 91 -0.08 -12.60 13.81
N LYS A 92 0.13 -13.86 13.39
CA LYS A 92 0.70 -14.19 12.08
C LYS A 92 -0.07 -13.55 10.92
N PHE A 93 -1.41 -13.51 10.95
CA PHE A 93 -2.18 -12.90 9.88
C PHE A 93 -1.94 -11.38 9.76
N ARG A 94 -1.70 -10.67 10.88
CA ARG A 94 -1.41 -9.22 10.86
C ARG A 94 -0.03 -8.95 10.26
N GLN A 95 0.97 -9.75 10.66
CA GLN A 95 2.30 -9.68 10.09
C GLN A 95 2.31 -10.02 8.61
N SER A 96 1.64 -11.10 8.21
CA SER A 96 1.55 -11.50 6.80
C SER A 96 0.82 -10.46 5.96
N PHE A 97 -0.28 -9.88 6.48
CA PHE A 97 -0.99 -8.79 5.81
C PHE A 97 -0.09 -7.57 5.62
N ALA A 98 0.52 -7.06 6.69
CA ALA A 98 1.36 -5.88 6.62
C ALA A 98 2.64 -6.12 5.80
N GLY A 99 3.21 -7.33 5.88
CA GLY A 99 4.35 -7.76 5.09
C GLY A 99 4.02 -7.85 3.60
N PHE A 100 2.88 -8.44 3.24
CA PHE A 100 2.40 -8.49 1.85
C PHE A 100 2.32 -7.09 1.25
N TYR A 101 1.59 -6.18 1.89
CA TYR A 101 1.44 -4.82 1.38
C TYR A 101 2.77 -4.07 1.35
N LYS A 102 3.63 -4.25 2.36
CA LYS A 102 4.97 -3.65 2.37
C LYS A 102 5.79 -4.11 1.16
N THR A 103 5.92 -5.42 0.97
CA THR A 103 6.73 -5.99 -0.11
C THR A 103 6.22 -5.56 -1.48
N PHE A 104 4.92 -5.64 -1.74
CA PHE A 104 4.39 -5.27 -3.06
C PHE A 104 4.37 -3.76 -3.30
N THR A 105 4.19 -2.94 -2.26
CA THR A 105 4.33 -1.48 -2.39
C THR A 105 5.75 -1.12 -2.78
N ILE A 106 6.74 -1.67 -2.07
CA ILE A 106 8.16 -1.44 -2.38
C ILE A 106 8.48 -1.94 -3.78
N PHE A 107 8.06 -3.15 -4.12
CA PHE A 107 8.29 -3.72 -5.44
C PHE A 107 7.70 -2.85 -6.55
N GLY A 108 6.44 -2.43 -6.41
CA GLY A 108 5.79 -1.54 -7.38
C GLY A 108 6.47 -0.19 -7.48
N LEU A 109 6.89 0.39 -6.35
CA LEU A 109 7.60 1.67 -6.32
C LEU A 109 8.93 1.58 -7.05
N TYR A 110 9.76 0.58 -6.74
CA TYR A 110 11.05 0.42 -7.42
C TYR A 110 10.87 0.08 -8.90
N SER A 111 9.89 -0.75 -9.26
CA SER A 111 9.60 -1.04 -10.68
C SER A 111 9.32 0.23 -11.48
N GLU A 112 8.50 1.12 -10.92
CA GLU A 112 8.16 2.41 -11.55
C GLU A 112 9.37 3.34 -11.63
N LEU A 113 10.16 3.43 -10.55
CA LEU A 113 11.37 4.25 -10.53
C LEU A 113 12.41 3.76 -11.55
N TYR A 114 12.59 2.44 -11.67
CA TYR A 114 13.49 1.87 -12.67
C TYR A 114 13.01 2.14 -14.10
N GLU A 115 11.72 1.99 -14.39
CA GLU A 115 11.17 2.31 -15.73
C GLU A 115 11.40 3.79 -16.08
N GLN A 116 11.22 4.71 -15.14
CA GLN A 116 11.49 6.13 -15.34
C GLN A 116 12.97 6.43 -15.60
N ASP A 117 13.89 5.77 -14.90
CA ASP A 117 15.34 5.92 -15.12
C ASP A 117 15.77 5.40 -16.49
N TYR A 118 15.19 4.30 -16.99
CA TYR A 118 15.43 3.80 -18.35
C TYR A 118 14.90 4.76 -19.43
N ASP A 119 13.73 5.34 -19.22
CA ASP A 119 13.13 6.32 -20.16
C ASP A 119 13.92 7.64 -20.20
N LEU A 120 14.52 8.05 -19.09
CA LEU A 120 15.40 9.23 -19.04
C LEU A 120 16.75 8.95 -19.72
N GLY A 121 17.39 7.82 -19.42
CA GLY A 121 18.67 7.44 -20.03
C GLY A 121 18.58 7.25 -21.55
N SER A 122 17.49 6.65 -22.04
CA SER A 122 17.27 6.45 -23.48
C SER A 122 16.97 7.73 -24.27
N ARG A 123 16.51 8.79 -23.60
CA ARG A 123 16.31 10.13 -24.21
C ARG A 123 17.61 10.91 -24.36
N ASP A 124 18.52 10.76 -23.41
CA ASP A 124 19.82 11.45 -23.45
C ASP A 124 20.78 10.84 -24.49
N GLU A 125 20.65 9.56 -24.82
CA GLU A 125 21.46 8.90 -25.87
C GLU A 125 21.02 9.23 -27.31
N GLN A 126 19.89 9.92 -27.50
CA GLN A 126 19.36 10.30 -28.82
C GLN A 126 19.69 11.74 -29.24
N HIS A 127 20.47 12.47 -28.43
CA HIS A 127 20.92 13.84 -28.69
C HIS A 127 22.44 13.95 -28.81
#